data_AF-F8KP72-F1
#
_entry.id   AF-F8KP72-F1
#
_cell.length_a   1.000
_cell.length_b   1.000
_cell.length_c   1.000
_cell.angle_alpha   90.00
_cell.angle_beta   90.00
_cell.angle_gamma   90.00
#
_symmetry.space_group_name_H-M   'P 1'
#
loop_
_entity.id
_entity.type
_entity.pdbx_description
1 polymer ?
#
loop_
_entity_poly.entity_id
_entity_poly.type
_entity_poly.pdbx_seq_one_letter_code
_entity_poly.pdbx_strand_id
1 'polypeptide(L)'
;MFSHNAPSFYLLMRDGRFPSLNLAPYLTPALQATSTALKAGERADNFAHILERLQTLLSSTHKDGTNAMVQLNPYAYEDMLSEILGAGFARFARLKGATESLYDFLKELPNKFAEASMPRLSFEGITSKKLGDINVYDFAKELITSTQNPTTSIMRVASLLPELEKKSAQASQALANTIEMQILQRAQDRSAGGIKDNLPQSNHSEGKIESKQEDSLKPSTAGAQKPPTNKSLPTKSTLTEDLSPAEIKSQIEQWDLQNPNPKNKAVIAKVEGKELEQLSQEFKFNGNYALAREIDAQHVAHALNRHSDPKIEMSRNQIPLTIQDISHYPNIAKSADVREVQGKKIKYKKQINGHYVVVEEVLTAQNKLRFVTMWKSRGKLRPSERLP
;
A
#
# COMPACT_ATOMS: atom_id res chain seq x y z
N MET A 1 31.35 6.91 -1.71
CA MET A 1 29.96 6.52 -1.42
C MET A 1 29.85 5.12 -0.79
N PHE A 2 30.01 4.01 -1.53
CA PHE A 2 29.77 2.66 -0.96
C PHE A 2 30.72 2.26 0.17
N SER A 3 32.03 2.40 -0.01
CA SER A 3 33.02 2.08 1.02
C SER A 3 32.78 2.83 2.34
N HIS A 4 32.36 4.09 2.24
CA HIS A 4 32.08 4.96 3.38
C HIS A 4 30.78 4.55 4.11
N ASN A 5 29.84 3.94 3.39
CA ASN A 5 28.55 3.50 3.92
C ASN A 5 28.51 2.01 4.28
N ALA A 6 29.62 1.28 4.12
CA ALA A 6 29.70 -0.15 4.47
C ALA A 6 29.24 -0.44 5.92
N PRO A 7 29.58 0.39 6.93
CA PRO A 7 29.04 0.20 8.29
C PRO A 7 27.51 0.30 8.34
N SER A 8 26.90 1.26 7.63
CA SER A 8 25.44 1.44 7.60
C SER A 8 24.73 0.26 6.95
N PHE A 9 25.27 -0.27 5.84
CA PHE A 9 24.74 -1.50 5.23
C PHE A 9 24.83 -2.69 6.18
N TYR A 10 25.97 -2.85 6.86
CA TYR A 10 26.17 -3.93 7.82
C TYR A 10 25.20 -3.84 9.00
N LEU A 11 25.01 -2.65 9.57
CA LEU A 11 24.05 -2.42 10.65
C LEU A 11 22.61 -2.72 10.21
N LEU A 12 22.22 -2.27 9.01
CA LEU A 12 20.89 -2.52 8.46
C LEU A 12 20.60 -4.01 8.28
N MET A 13 21.55 -4.76 7.71
CA MET A 13 21.41 -6.23 7.51
C MET A 13 21.47 -7.04 8.82
N ARG A 14 21.93 -6.43 9.93
CA ARG A 14 21.99 -7.06 11.25
C ARG A 14 20.92 -6.56 12.21
N ASP A 15 20.05 -5.67 11.78
CA ASP A 15 18.93 -5.23 12.58
C ASP A 15 17.94 -6.40 12.74
N GLY A 16 17.81 -6.91 13.97
CA GLY A 16 16.96 -8.05 14.28
C GLY A 16 15.47 -7.86 13.98
N ARG A 17 15.05 -6.64 13.63
CA ARG A 17 13.69 -6.35 13.15
C ARG A 17 13.45 -6.83 11.71
N PHE A 18 14.51 -7.01 10.90
CA PHE A 18 14.43 -7.35 9.48
C PHE A 18 15.17 -8.66 9.14
N PRO A 19 14.80 -9.81 9.74
CA PRO A 19 15.49 -11.08 9.52
C PRO A 19 15.47 -11.56 8.06
N SER A 20 14.53 -11.07 7.25
CA SER A 20 14.42 -11.41 5.82
C SER A 20 15.19 -10.45 4.90
N LEU A 21 15.83 -9.41 5.44
CA LEU A 21 16.58 -8.42 4.66
C LEU A 21 18.05 -8.84 4.49
N ASN A 22 18.35 -9.40 3.31
CA ASN A 22 19.71 -9.75 2.93
C ASN A 22 20.09 -9.12 1.59
N LEU A 23 21.01 -8.15 1.62
CA LEU A 23 21.52 -7.47 0.43
C LEU A 23 22.74 -8.17 -0.17
N ALA A 24 23.44 -9.02 0.60
CA ALA A 24 24.74 -9.56 0.22
C ALA A 24 24.78 -10.25 -1.15
N PRO A 25 23.77 -11.07 -1.55
CA PRO A 25 23.77 -11.71 -2.88
C PRO A 25 23.72 -10.71 -4.03
N TYR A 26 23.20 -9.51 -3.79
CA TYR A 26 22.89 -8.52 -4.82
C TYR A 26 23.90 -7.38 -4.86
N LEU A 27 24.71 -7.17 -3.81
CA LEU A 27 25.59 -5.99 -3.71
C LEU A 27 26.62 -5.95 -4.84
N THR A 28 27.32 -7.05 -5.13
CA THR A 28 28.35 -7.05 -6.18
C THR A 28 27.75 -6.80 -7.57
N PRO A 29 26.70 -7.53 -8.01
CA PRO A 29 26.04 -7.22 -9.28
C PRO A 29 25.43 -5.80 -9.31
N ALA A 30 24.87 -5.32 -8.20
CA ALA A 30 24.34 -3.96 -8.11
C ALA A 30 25.44 -2.89 -8.22
N LEU A 31 26.65 -3.12 -7.70
CA LEU A 31 27.80 -2.23 -7.87
C LEU A 31 28.21 -2.13 -9.34
N GLN A 32 28.26 -3.27 -10.04
CA GLN A 32 28.52 -3.30 -11.48
C GLN A 32 27.42 -2.57 -12.26
N ALA A 33 26.15 -2.87 -11.98
CA ALA A 33 25.01 -2.19 -12.59
C ALA A 33 25.00 -0.68 -12.29
N THR A 34 25.45 -0.27 -11.11
CA THR A 34 25.64 1.16 -10.76
C THR A 34 26.63 1.81 -11.71
N SER A 35 27.77 1.17 -11.96
CA SER A 35 28.78 1.69 -12.90
C SER A 35 28.23 1.80 -14.32
N THR A 36 27.53 0.77 -14.80
CA THR A 36 26.87 0.78 -16.12
C THR A 36 25.84 1.89 -16.23
N ALA A 37 24.96 2.04 -15.23
CA ALA A 37 23.94 3.08 -15.21
C ALA A 37 24.51 4.50 -15.16
N LEU A 38 25.70 4.70 -14.58
CA LEU A 38 26.41 5.98 -14.62
C LEU A 38 27.00 6.29 -16.00
N LYS A 39 27.43 5.27 -16.75
CA LYS A 39 27.97 5.42 -18.12
C LYS A 39 26.89 5.64 -19.17
N ALA A 40 25.70 5.08 -18.97
CA ALA A 40 24.60 5.11 -19.94
C ALA A 40 23.94 6.49 -20.15
N GLY A 41 24.37 7.55 -19.45
CA GLY A 41 23.87 8.92 -19.66
C GLY A 41 22.82 9.37 -18.63
N GLU A 42 21.68 9.89 -19.12
CA GLU A 42 20.62 10.51 -18.32
C GLU A 42 19.91 9.54 -17.36
N ARG A 43 19.36 10.09 -16.27
CA ARG A 43 18.71 9.31 -15.22
C ARG A 43 17.41 8.64 -15.69
N ALA A 44 16.67 9.30 -16.59
CA ALA A 44 15.38 8.83 -17.07
C ALA A 44 15.50 7.58 -17.95
N ASP A 45 16.60 7.49 -18.72
CA ASP A 45 16.83 6.41 -19.69
C ASP A 45 17.07 5.06 -19.00
N ASN A 46 17.76 5.07 -17.86
CA ASN A 46 18.04 3.86 -17.09
C ASN A 46 16.75 3.16 -16.62
N PHE A 47 15.80 3.90 -16.04
CA PHE A 47 14.56 3.31 -15.54
C PHE A 47 13.55 2.98 -16.63
N ALA A 48 13.60 3.66 -17.79
CA ALA A 48 12.80 3.29 -18.95
C ALA A 48 13.19 1.91 -19.49
N HIS A 49 14.50 1.67 -19.68
CA HIS A 49 15.02 0.37 -20.12
C HIS A 49 14.78 -0.73 -19.08
N ILE A 50 14.99 -0.45 -17.79
CA ILE A 50 14.69 -1.40 -16.71
C ILE A 50 13.19 -1.75 -16.72
N LEU A 51 12.31 -0.77 -16.92
CA LEU A 51 10.87 -1.03 -16.96
C LEU A 51 10.48 -1.99 -18.09
N GLU A 52 11.01 -1.78 -19.30
CA GLU A 52 10.74 -2.65 -20.45
C GLU A 52 11.19 -4.09 -20.19
N ARG A 53 12.42 -4.26 -19.69
CA ARG A 53 12.97 -5.58 -19.37
C ARG A 53 12.20 -6.26 -18.23
N LEU A 54 11.83 -5.51 -17.20
CA LEU A 54 11.03 -5.99 -16.08
C LEU A 54 9.66 -6.47 -16.58
N GLN A 55 8.97 -5.68 -17.39
CA GLN A 55 7.68 -6.06 -17.98
C GLN A 55 7.82 -7.31 -18.86
N THR A 56 8.89 -7.41 -19.64
CA THR A 56 9.18 -8.58 -20.48
C THR A 56 9.39 -9.83 -19.62
N LEU A 57 10.20 -9.75 -18.55
CA LEU A 57 10.41 -10.88 -17.63
C LEU A 57 9.10 -11.32 -16.97
N LEU A 58 8.30 -10.39 -16.47
CA LEU A 58 7.04 -10.70 -15.77
C LEU A 58 5.98 -11.30 -16.72
N SER A 59 5.85 -10.75 -17.93
CA SER A 59 4.85 -11.20 -18.92
C SER A 59 5.23 -12.49 -19.63
N SER A 60 6.53 -12.75 -19.85
CA SER A 60 7.01 -13.94 -20.56
C SER A 60 7.16 -15.19 -19.67
N THR A 61 7.01 -15.05 -18.35
CA THR A 61 7.13 -16.15 -17.40
C THR A 61 5.77 -16.69 -16.99
N HIS A 62 5.68 -18.00 -16.76
CA HIS A 62 4.47 -18.66 -16.30
C HIS A 62 4.11 -18.27 -14.86
N LYS A 63 3.00 -18.84 -14.35
CA LYS A 63 2.53 -18.59 -12.97
C LYS A 63 3.49 -19.10 -11.90
N ASP A 64 4.38 -20.03 -12.24
CA ASP A 64 5.44 -20.53 -11.37
C ASP A 64 6.74 -19.73 -11.49
N GLY A 65 6.74 -18.61 -12.24
CA GLY A 65 7.92 -17.79 -12.46
C GLY A 65 8.92 -18.35 -13.47
N THR A 66 8.64 -19.47 -14.13
CA THR A 66 9.59 -20.06 -15.09
C THR A 66 9.21 -19.78 -16.55
N ASN A 67 10.20 -19.87 -17.43
CA ASN A 67 10.08 -20.08 -18.87
C ASN A 67 11.41 -20.68 -19.36
N ALA A 68 11.56 -20.94 -20.66
CA ALA A 68 12.80 -21.48 -21.22
C ALA A 68 14.04 -20.61 -20.90
N MET A 69 13.88 -19.29 -20.87
CA MET A 69 14.98 -18.37 -20.57
C MET A 69 15.40 -18.42 -19.10
N VAL A 70 14.44 -18.46 -18.16
CA VAL A 70 14.70 -18.57 -16.71
C VAL A 70 15.28 -19.95 -16.37
N GLN A 71 14.88 -21.01 -17.09
CA GLN A 71 15.49 -22.33 -16.92
C GLN A 71 16.97 -22.35 -17.36
N LEU A 72 17.33 -21.58 -18.40
CA LEU A 72 18.71 -21.44 -18.87
C LEU A 72 19.53 -20.46 -18.02
N ASN A 73 18.91 -19.43 -17.47
CA ASN A 73 19.52 -18.50 -16.50
C ASN A 73 18.67 -18.45 -15.21
N PRO A 74 18.96 -19.34 -14.23
CA PRO A 74 18.25 -19.35 -12.95
C PRO A 74 18.40 -18.06 -12.12
N TYR A 75 19.36 -17.19 -12.45
CA TYR A 75 19.59 -15.90 -11.78
C TYR A 75 18.82 -14.73 -12.40
N ALA A 76 17.94 -14.97 -13.37
CA ALA A 76 17.27 -13.91 -14.12
C ALA A 76 16.51 -12.89 -13.23
N TYR A 77 15.96 -13.35 -12.10
CA TYR A 77 15.25 -12.49 -11.13
C TYR A 77 16.23 -11.69 -10.26
N GLU A 78 17.33 -12.30 -9.86
CA GLU A 78 18.42 -11.70 -9.09
C GLU A 78 19.14 -10.63 -9.90
N ASP A 79 19.39 -10.91 -11.18
CA ASP A 79 19.97 -9.97 -12.15
C ASP A 79 19.05 -8.75 -12.32
N MET A 80 17.76 -8.99 -12.53
CA MET A 80 16.76 -7.92 -12.63
C MET A 80 16.73 -7.04 -11.38
N LEU A 81 16.72 -7.65 -10.19
CA LEU A 81 16.73 -6.91 -8.94
C LEU A 81 18.03 -6.12 -8.74
N SER A 82 19.17 -6.71 -9.09
CA SER A 82 20.49 -6.08 -9.01
C SER A 82 20.60 -4.87 -9.93
N GLU A 83 19.99 -4.93 -11.12
CA GLU A 83 19.90 -3.79 -12.02
C GLU A 83 19.05 -2.65 -11.46
N ILE A 84 17.90 -2.97 -10.85
CA ILE A 84 17.05 -1.99 -10.16
C ILE A 84 17.82 -1.32 -9.02
N LEU A 85 18.52 -2.11 -8.20
CA LEU A 85 19.37 -1.61 -7.12
C LEU A 85 20.49 -0.72 -7.66
N GLY A 86 21.17 -1.17 -8.72
CA GLY A 86 22.26 -0.43 -9.36
C GLY A 86 21.81 0.93 -9.91
N ALA A 87 20.65 0.99 -10.58
CA ALA A 87 20.07 2.25 -11.03
C ALA A 87 19.67 3.16 -9.85
N GLY A 88 19.15 2.57 -8.77
CA GLY A 88 18.87 3.26 -7.52
C GLY A 88 20.13 3.91 -6.92
N PHE A 89 21.23 3.18 -6.79
CA PHE A 89 22.49 3.71 -6.28
C PHE A 89 23.16 4.71 -7.23
N ALA A 90 23.11 4.49 -8.54
CA ALA A 90 23.62 5.42 -9.54
C ALA A 90 22.95 6.80 -9.44
N ARG A 91 21.74 6.85 -8.90
CA ARG A 91 21.02 8.08 -8.62
C ARG A 91 21.62 8.85 -7.45
N PHE A 92 21.95 8.17 -6.36
CA PHE A 92 22.69 8.77 -5.23
C PHE A 92 24.06 9.25 -5.66
N ALA A 93 24.76 8.46 -6.47
CA ALA A 93 26.08 8.81 -6.98
C ALA A 93 26.10 10.09 -7.85
N ARG A 94 24.95 10.49 -8.43
CA ARG A 94 24.81 11.75 -9.17
C ARG A 94 24.52 12.98 -8.29
N LEU A 95 24.18 12.78 -7.01
CA LEU A 95 23.90 13.89 -6.10
C LEU A 95 25.18 14.58 -5.63
N LYS A 96 25.11 15.90 -5.42
CA LYS A 96 26.13 16.62 -4.66
C LYS A 96 26.07 16.12 -3.21
N GLY A 97 27.17 15.55 -2.70
CA GLY A 97 27.18 14.87 -1.40
C GLY A 97 26.58 13.46 -1.45
N ALA A 98 26.97 12.67 -2.46
CA ALA A 98 26.49 11.31 -2.67
C ALA A 98 26.69 10.39 -1.46
N THR A 99 27.82 10.53 -0.75
CA THR A 99 28.14 9.72 0.43
C THR A 99 27.19 10.02 1.59
N GLU A 100 26.97 11.30 1.86
CA GLU A 100 26.11 11.82 2.93
C GLU A 100 24.65 11.52 2.63
N SER A 101 24.22 11.73 1.38
CA SER A 101 22.84 11.43 0.96
C SER A 101 22.50 9.95 1.11
N LEU A 102 23.43 9.04 0.75
CA LEU A 102 23.22 7.60 0.94
C LEU A 102 23.23 7.23 2.43
N TYR A 103 24.10 7.87 3.23
CA TYR A 103 24.15 7.66 4.67
C TYR A 103 22.81 8.02 5.33
N ASP A 104 22.29 9.22 5.05
CA ASP A 104 21.03 9.69 5.60
C ASP A 104 19.85 8.79 5.18
N PHE A 105 19.84 8.35 3.92
CA PHE A 105 18.86 7.37 3.44
C PHE A 105 18.91 6.07 4.25
N LEU A 106 20.09 5.47 4.40
CA LEU A 106 20.26 4.20 5.12
C LEU A 106 19.93 4.34 6.62
N LYS A 107 20.24 5.49 7.22
CA LYS A 107 19.97 5.79 8.62
C LYS A 107 18.48 5.88 8.91
N GLU A 108 17.70 6.50 8.03
CA GLU A 108 16.24 6.66 8.21
C GLU A 108 15.43 5.45 7.74
N LEU A 109 16.02 4.56 6.94
CA LEU A 109 15.33 3.43 6.34
C LEU A 109 14.63 2.51 7.37
N PRO A 110 15.22 2.17 8.53
CA PRO A 110 14.54 1.34 9.52
C PRO A 110 13.26 1.96 10.07
N ASN A 111 13.18 3.29 10.18
CA ASN A 111 11.97 4.00 10.61
C ASN A 111 10.90 3.93 9.52
N LYS A 112 11.27 4.12 8.26
CA LYS A 112 10.37 3.98 7.11
C LYS A 112 9.80 2.57 6.99
N PHE A 113 10.64 1.56 7.19
CA PHE A 113 10.23 0.16 7.25
C PHE A 113 9.26 -0.13 8.40
N ALA A 114 9.51 0.42 9.58
CA ALA A 114 8.59 0.33 10.71
C ALA A 114 7.22 0.95 10.37
N GLU A 115 7.22 2.14 9.77
CA GLU A 115 6.00 2.85 9.36
C GLU A 115 5.24 2.14 8.23
N ALA A 116 5.95 1.57 7.25
CA ALA A 116 5.36 0.81 6.14
C ALA A 116 4.77 -0.52 6.62
N SER A 117 5.33 -1.11 7.67
CA SER A 117 4.87 -2.37 8.27
C SER A 117 3.70 -2.21 9.24
N MET A 118 3.40 -0.98 9.65
CA MET A 118 2.21 -0.73 10.46
C MET A 118 0.99 -1.25 9.71
N PRO A 119 0.13 -2.06 10.35
CA PRO A 119 -1.10 -2.52 9.73
C PRO A 119 -1.86 -1.35 9.13
N ARG A 120 -2.33 -1.48 7.88
CA ARG A 120 -3.20 -0.48 7.24
C ARG A 120 -4.46 -1.19 6.81
N LEU A 121 -5.62 -0.64 7.16
CA LEU A 121 -6.88 -1.16 6.64
C LEU A 121 -7.07 -0.59 5.24
N SER A 122 -6.93 -1.44 4.24
CA SER A 122 -7.37 -1.19 2.87
C SER A 122 -8.76 -1.81 2.64
N PHE A 123 -9.44 -1.41 1.57
CA PHE A 123 -10.71 -2.04 1.17
C PHE A 123 -10.60 -3.53 0.89
N GLU A 124 -9.41 -4.02 0.53
CA GLU A 124 -9.13 -5.42 0.22
C GLU A 124 -8.65 -6.21 1.45
N GLY A 125 -8.43 -5.55 2.59
CA GLY A 125 -7.96 -6.17 3.83
C GLY A 125 -6.90 -5.37 4.58
N ILE A 126 -6.24 -6.00 5.56
CA ILE A 126 -5.03 -5.42 6.14
C ILE A 126 -3.89 -5.61 5.14
N THR A 127 -3.42 -4.53 4.54
CA THR A 127 -2.24 -4.56 3.67
C THR A 127 -1.07 -3.94 4.43
N SER A 128 -0.32 -4.77 5.13
CA SER A 128 1.06 -4.45 5.46
C SER A 128 1.88 -5.72 5.42
N LYS A 129 3.03 -5.64 4.76
CA LYS A 129 4.08 -6.64 4.94
C LYS A 129 4.49 -6.56 6.42
N LYS A 130 4.61 -7.70 7.11
CA LYS A 130 5.06 -7.66 8.52
C LYS A 130 6.49 -7.12 8.54
N LEU A 131 6.87 -6.48 9.65
CA LEU A 131 8.23 -5.96 9.82
C LEU A 131 9.30 -7.04 9.59
N GLY A 132 9.03 -8.25 10.08
CA GLY A 132 9.92 -9.40 9.91
C GLY A 132 10.04 -9.93 8.48
N ASP A 133 9.05 -9.64 7.63
CA ASP A 133 8.97 -10.11 6.25
C ASP A 133 9.62 -9.10 5.27
N ILE A 134 10.04 -7.93 5.75
CA ILE A 134 10.77 -6.93 4.95
C ILE A 134 12.04 -7.54 4.38
N ASN A 135 12.22 -7.39 3.07
CA ASN A 135 13.35 -7.96 2.36
C ASN A 135 13.95 -7.00 1.32
N VAL A 136 14.82 -7.53 0.46
CA VAL A 136 15.56 -6.76 -0.54
C VAL A 136 14.66 -6.05 -1.56
N TYR A 137 13.45 -6.55 -1.84
CA TYR A 137 12.51 -5.89 -2.76
C TYR A 137 11.94 -4.62 -2.13
N ASP A 138 11.67 -4.62 -0.82
CA ASP A 138 11.27 -3.42 -0.08
C ASP A 138 12.40 -2.40 -0.02
N PHE A 139 13.64 -2.86 0.20
CA PHE A 139 14.83 -2.00 0.10
C PHE A 139 14.94 -1.38 -1.29
N ALA A 140 14.79 -2.16 -2.36
CA ALA A 140 14.84 -1.66 -3.73
C ALA A 140 13.76 -0.61 -3.98
N LYS A 141 12.53 -0.84 -3.49
CA LYS A 141 11.42 0.11 -3.60
C LYS A 141 11.78 1.45 -2.94
N GLU A 142 12.15 1.44 -1.67
CA GLU A 142 12.54 2.66 -0.94
C GLU A 142 13.76 3.34 -1.57
N LEU A 143 14.73 2.54 -2.05
CA LEU A 143 15.90 3.05 -2.73
C LEU A 143 15.48 3.82 -3.99
N ILE A 144 14.60 3.28 -4.85
CA ILE A 144 14.23 3.93 -6.11
C ILE A 144 13.25 5.10 -5.94
N THR A 145 12.40 5.07 -4.91
CA THR A 145 11.37 6.11 -4.67
C THR A 145 11.80 7.22 -3.72
N SER A 146 12.96 7.15 -3.07
CA SER A 146 13.45 8.17 -2.11
C SER A 146 13.80 9.54 -2.71
N THR A 147 13.38 9.84 -3.93
CA THR A 147 13.56 11.13 -4.60
C THR A 147 12.33 12.01 -4.41
N GLN A 148 12.51 13.34 -4.38
CA GLN A 148 11.38 14.27 -4.24
C GLN A 148 10.37 14.18 -5.39
N ASN A 149 10.84 13.96 -6.62
CA ASN A 149 10.00 13.88 -7.83
C ASN A 149 10.35 12.61 -8.64
N PRO A 150 9.80 11.44 -8.28
CA PRO A 150 10.03 10.21 -9.04
C PRO A 150 9.35 10.30 -10.42
N THR A 151 10.06 9.88 -11.45
CA THR A 151 9.49 9.80 -12.81
C THR A 151 8.45 8.70 -12.91
N THR A 152 7.59 8.75 -13.93
CA THR A 152 6.59 7.70 -14.21
C THR A 152 7.23 6.32 -14.30
N SER A 153 8.41 6.21 -14.94
CA SER A 153 9.14 4.94 -15.04
C SER A 153 9.55 4.39 -13.67
N ILE A 154 10.05 5.24 -12.77
CA ILE A 154 10.39 4.84 -11.38
C ILE A 154 9.14 4.33 -10.66
N MET A 155 8.04 5.08 -10.74
CA MET A 155 6.78 4.70 -10.09
C MET A 155 6.25 3.36 -10.62
N ARG A 156 6.38 3.13 -11.94
CA ARG A 156 5.95 1.89 -12.56
C ARG A 156 6.84 0.71 -12.17
N VAL A 157 8.17 0.87 -12.16
CA VAL A 157 9.09 -0.16 -11.65
C VAL A 157 8.76 -0.49 -10.19
N ALA A 158 8.57 0.52 -9.34
CA ALA A 158 8.20 0.33 -7.95
C ALA A 158 6.87 -0.42 -7.77
N SER A 159 5.87 -0.19 -8.64
CA SER A 159 4.59 -0.91 -8.61
C SER A 159 4.70 -2.38 -9.02
N LEU A 160 5.74 -2.76 -9.75
CA LEU A 160 5.96 -4.12 -10.25
C LEU A 160 6.86 -4.97 -9.33
N LEU A 161 7.56 -4.36 -8.38
CA LEU A 161 8.41 -5.07 -7.42
C LEU A 161 7.69 -6.19 -6.64
N PRO A 162 6.43 -6.03 -6.17
CA PRO A 162 5.72 -7.14 -5.51
C PRO A 162 5.46 -8.35 -6.42
N GLU A 163 5.21 -8.11 -7.71
CA GLU A 163 5.02 -9.18 -8.68
C GLU A 163 6.36 -9.87 -9.00
N LEU A 164 7.44 -9.10 -9.11
CA LEU A 164 8.79 -9.61 -9.27
C LEU A 164 9.22 -10.48 -8.09
N GLU A 165 8.98 -10.02 -6.85
CA GLU A 165 9.21 -10.78 -5.62
C GLU A 165 8.46 -12.11 -5.63
N LYS A 166 7.16 -12.08 -5.96
CA LYS A 166 6.33 -13.28 -6.02
C LYS A 166 6.85 -14.27 -7.05
N LYS A 167 7.09 -13.84 -8.29
CA LYS A 167 7.56 -14.72 -9.37
C LYS A 167 8.97 -15.25 -9.11
N SER A 168 9.83 -14.44 -8.50
CA SER A 168 11.17 -14.88 -8.05
C SER A 168 11.08 -16.02 -7.03
N ALA A 169 10.23 -15.87 -6.00
CA ALA A 169 10.01 -16.92 -5.01
C ALA A 169 9.44 -18.21 -5.62
N GLN A 170 8.53 -18.10 -6.58
CA GLN A 170 7.97 -19.24 -7.29
C GLN A 170 9.00 -19.93 -8.19
N ALA A 171 9.80 -19.17 -8.92
CA ALA A 171 10.86 -19.70 -9.78
C ALA A 171 11.92 -20.43 -8.93
N SER A 172 12.29 -19.84 -7.79
CA SER A 172 13.23 -20.45 -6.85
C SER A 172 12.72 -21.79 -6.32
N GLN A 173 11.41 -21.90 -6.05
CA GLN A 173 10.78 -23.16 -5.64
C GLN A 173 10.73 -24.17 -6.78
N ALA A 174 10.36 -23.75 -7.99
CA ALA A 174 10.27 -24.61 -9.17
C ALA A 174 11.63 -25.16 -9.60
N LEU A 175 12.69 -24.36 -9.44
CA LEU A 175 14.06 -24.69 -9.82
C LEU A 175 14.93 -25.14 -8.65
N ALA A 176 14.36 -25.41 -7.47
CA ALA A 176 15.12 -25.71 -6.25
C ALA A 176 16.11 -26.89 -6.39
N ASN A 177 15.88 -27.79 -7.34
CA ASN A 177 16.72 -28.95 -7.61
C ASN A 177 17.89 -28.67 -8.58
N THR A 178 18.00 -27.48 -9.17
CA THR A 178 19.14 -27.11 -10.02
C THR A 178 20.38 -26.79 -9.19
N ILE A 179 21.57 -27.05 -9.74
CA ILE A 179 22.84 -26.83 -9.03
C ILE A 179 23.01 -25.33 -8.75
N GLU A 180 22.62 -24.48 -9.69
CA GLU A 180 22.68 -23.04 -9.62
C GLU A 180 21.85 -22.51 -8.45
N MET A 181 20.60 -22.97 -8.32
CA MET A 181 19.74 -22.54 -7.20
C MET A 181 20.23 -23.06 -5.85
N GLN A 182 20.82 -24.25 -5.80
CA GLN A 182 21.44 -24.75 -4.57
C GLN A 182 22.67 -23.92 -4.17
N ILE A 183 23.47 -23.45 -5.13
CA ILE A 183 24.60 -22.55 -4.86
C ILE A 183 24.09 -21.20 -4.34
N LEU A 184 23.06 -20.64 -4.98
CA LEU A 184 22.46 -19.37 -4.57
C LEU A 184 21.87 -19.47 -3.16
N GLN A 185 21.10 -20.52 -2.88
CA GLN A 185 20.52 -20.77 -1.56
C GLN A 185 21.64 -20.90 -0.51
N ARG A 186 22.72 -21.65 -0.79
CA ARG A 186 23.86 -21.74 0.13
C ARG A 186 24.58 -20.40 0.33
N ALA A 187 24.65 -19.54 -0.69
CA ALA A 187 25.25 -18.21 -0.53
C ALA A 187 24.37 -17.30 0.34
N GLN A 188 23.05 -17.37 0.16
CA GLN A 188 22.07 -16.70 1.01
C GLN A 188 22.13 -17.24 2.45
N ASP A 189 22.22 -18.56 2.62
CA ASP A 189 22.30 -19.21 3.93
C ASP A 189 23.65 -18.96 4.62
N ARG A 190 24.78 -18.87 3.91
CA ARG A 190 26.08 -18.52 4.49
C ARG A 190 26.15 -17.06 4.93
N SER A 191 25.52 -16.16 4.17
CA SER A 191 25.40 -14.75 4.57
C SER A 191 24.43 -14.59 5.75
N ALA A 192 23.40 -15.43 5.84
CA ALA A 192 22.53 -15.56 7.02
C ALA A 192 23.15 -16.38 8.17
N GLY A 193 24.16 -17.22 7.89
CA GLY A 193 24.61 -18.36 8.70
C GLY A 193 26.06 -18.28 9.18
N GLY A 194 26.69 -17.11 9.14
CA GLY A 194 27.72 -16.75 10.14
C GLY A 194 27.14 -16.62 11.56
N ILE A 195 26.03 -17.31 11.81
CA ILE A 195 25.05 -17.22 12.88
C ILE A 195 24.65 -18.67 13.16
N LYS A 196 25.12 -19.20 14.29
CA LYS A 196 24.88 -20.53 14.92
C LYS A 196 25.96 -21.60 14.71
N ASP A 197 26.77 -21.77 15.76
CA ASP A 197 27.45 -23.01 16.11
C ASP A 197 26.48 -24.22 16.21
N ASN A 198 27.02 -25.41 15.96
CA ASN A 198 26.42 -26.75 15.83
C ASN A 198 25.40 -27.19 16.92
N LEU A 199 24.26 -27.80 16.52
CA LEU A 199 23.86 -29.23 16.74
C LEU A 199 22.41 -29.50 16.21
N PRO A 200 22.06 -30.72 15.73
CA PRO A 200 20.87 -30.99 14.89
C PRO A 200 19.72 -31.74 15.59
N GLN A 201 18.47 -31.51 15.16
CA GLN A 201 17.30 -32.43 15.30
C GLN A 201 16.27 -32.09 14.19
N SER A 202 16.02 -32.94 13.19
CA SER A 202 15.20 -34.18 13.09
C SER A 202 13.75 -33.93 12.67
N ASN A 203 13.40 -34.52 11.52
CA ASN A 203 12.14 -34.43 10.77
C ASN A 203 10.93 -35.00 11.52
N HIS A 204 9.73 -34.48 11.21
CA HIS A 204 8.59 -35.32 10.82
C HIS A 204 7.55 -34.53 10.00
N SER A 205 7.09 -35.21 8.96
CA SER A 205 6.16 -34.86 7.87
C SER A 205 4.75 -35.38 8.14
N GLU A 206 3.72 -34.71 7.60
CA GLU A 206 2.41 -35.24 7.14
C GLU A 206 1.56 -34.00 6.73
N GLY A 207 0.69 -33.96 5.72
CA GLY A 207 0.13 -34.89 4.75
C GLY A 207 -0.92 -34.13 3.92
N LYS A 208 -0.99 -34.40 2.62
CA LYS A 208 -1.79 -33.73 1.58
C LYS A 208 -3.18 -34.40 1.44
N ILE A 209 -4.26 -33.66 1.19
CA ILE A 209 -5.50 -34.20 0.58
C ILE A 209 -6.07 -33.20 -0.44
N GLU A 210 -6.41 -33.73 -1.61
CA GLU A 210 -6.95 -33.09 -2.83
C GLU A 210 -8.44 -33.44 -3.05
N SER A 211 -9.03 -32.75 -4.05
CA SER A 211 -10.23 -33.08 -4.86
C SER A 211 -11.59 -32.55 -4.35
N LYS A 212 -12.57 -32.11 -5.17
CA LYS A 212 -12.85 -32.30 -6.61
C LYS A 212 -13.91 -31.28 -7.13
N GLN A 213 -14.01 -31.16 -8.46
CA GLN A 213 -14.91 -30.32 -9.28
C GLN A 213 -16.35 -30.85 -9.44
N GLU A 214 -17.27 -29.97 -9.88
CA GLU A 214 -18.32 -30.10 -10.93
C GLU A 214 -19.44 -29.06 -10.63
N ASP A 215 -20.30 -28.54 -11.51
CA ASP A 215 -20.35 -28.23 -12.95
C ASP A 215 -21.54 -27.22 -13.10
N SER A 216 -21.69 -26.69 -14.31
CA SER A 216 -22.37 -25.51 -14.83
C SER A 216 -23.91 -25.48 -14.90
N LEU A 217 -24.50 -24.26 -15.07
CA LEU A 217 -25.49 -23.85 -16.11
C LEU A 217 -26.04 -22.41 -15.91
N LYS A 218 -26.18 -21.65 -17.01
CA LYS A 218 -26.78 -20.30 -17.20
C LYS A 218 -28.27 -20.41 -17.66
N PRO A 219 -28.95 -19.35 -18.17
CA PRO A 219 -29.39 -18.05 -17.63
C PRO A 219 -30.93 -17.86 -17.77
N SER A 220 -31.53 -16.75 -17.30
CA SER A 220 -32.86 -16.30 -17.78
C SER A 220 -33.03 -14.78 -17.76
N THR A 221 -33.77 -14.28 -18.74
CA THR A 221 -33.97 -12.90 -19.18
C THR A 221 -35.33 -12.30 -18.79
N ALA A 222 -35.33 -10.96 -18.77
CA ALA A 222 -36.41 -10.02 -19.10
C ALA A 222 -37.59 -9.77 -18.14
N GLY A 223 -37.82 -8.47 -17.89
CA GLY A 223 -39.04 -7.90 -17.32
C GLY A 223 -38.92 -6.38 -17.14
N ALA A 224 -39.21 -5.61 -18.20
CA ALA A 224 -39.24 -4.15 -18.18
C ALA A 224 -40.55 -3.62 -17.60
N GLN A 225 -40.50 -2.56 -16.77
CA GLN A 225 -41.60 -1.60 -16.58
C GLN A 225 -41.05 -0.25 -16.10
N LYS A 226 -41.47 0.84 -16.77
CA LYS A 226 -41.10 2.25 -16.52
C LYS A 226 -41.78 2.80 -15.25
N PRO A 227 -41.14 3.68 -14.47
CA PRO A 227 -41.81 4.59 -13.55
C PRO A 227 -42.08 5.98 -14.18
N PRO A 228 -43.07 6.73 -13.66
CA PRO A 228 -43.48 8.05 -14.17
C PRO A 228 -42.61 9.20 -13.67
N THR A 229 -42.82 10.34 -14.31
CA THR A 229 -42.02 11.58 -14.38
C THR A 229 -42.03 12.50 -13.15
N ASN A 230 -40.84 13.09 -12.92
CA ASN A 230 -40.52 14.46 -12.52
C ASN A 230 -41.03 15.07 -11.18
N LYS A 231 -40.10 15.17 -10.22
CA LYS A 231 -39.79 16.44 -9.53
C LYS A 231 -38.28 16.68 -9.60
N SER A 232 -37.88 17.80 -10.18
CA SER A 232 -36.47 18.20 -10.38
C SER A 232 -35.74 18.36 -9.05
N LEU A 233 -34.63 17.65 -8.89
CA LEU A 233 -33.67 17.77 -7.78
C LEU A 233 -32.63 18.87 -8.09
N PRO A 234 -32.14 19.63 -7.08
CA PRO A 234 -31.29 20.82 -7.28
C PRO A 234 -29.85 20.50 -7.73
N THR A 235 -29.31 21.30 -8.67
CA THR A 235 -28.14 20.95 -9.52
C THR A 235 -26.87 21.82 -9.37
N LYS A 236 -26.72 22.72 -8.39
CA LYS A 236 -25.51 23.56 -8.29
C LYS A 236 -24.46 23.01 -7.30
N SER A 237 -23.35 22.48 -7.84
CA SER A 237 -22.09 22.17 -7.15
C SER A 237 -20.91 22.68 -7.99
N THR A 238 -19.83 23.14 -7.36
CA THR A 238 -18.57 23.53 -8.03
C THR A 238 -17.69 22.33 -8.40
N LEU A 239 -18.02 21.13 -7.92
CA LEU A 239 -17.32 19.89 -8.24
C LEU A 239 -17.89 19.32 -9.56
N THR A 240 -17.05 19.00 -10.54
CA THR A 240 -17.48 18.30 -11.77
C THR A 240 -17.55 16.79 -11.56
N GLU A 241 -16.56 16.22 -10.86
CA GLU A 241 -16.44 14.79 -10.52
C GLU A 241 -15.96 14.61 -9.07
N ASP A 242 -16.15 13.43 -8.49
CA ASP A 242 -15.62 13.09 -7.16
C ASP A 242 -14.08 13.11 -7.15
N LEU A 243 -13.48 13.63 -6.08
CA LEU A 243 -12.03 13.56 -5.92
C LEU A 243 -11.60 12.12 -5.62
N SER A 244 -10.50 11.70 -6.25
CA SER A 244 -9.84 10.44 -5.94
C SER A 244 -9.22 10.46 -4.53
N PRO A 245 -8.99 9.31 -3.89
CA PRO A 245 -8.28 9.26 -2.60
C PRO A 245 -6.90 9.93 -2.64
N ALA A 246 -6.18 9.84 -3.76
CA ALA A 246 -4.88 10.50 -3.91
C ALA A 246 -5.01 12.04 -3.89
N GLU A 247 -6.03 12.60 -4.54
CA GLU A 247 -6.29 14.05 -4.52
C GLU A 247 -6.75 14.52 -3.14
N ILE A 248 -7.63 13.77 -2.47
CA ILE A 248 -8.06 14.06 -1.10
C ILE A 248 -6.85 14.06 -0.15
N LYS A 249 -5.99 13.05 -0.26
CA LYS A 249 -4.75 12.95 0.53
C LYS A 249 -3.84 14.16 0.28
N SER A 250 -3.60 14.50 -0.98
CA SER A 250 -2.77 15.65 -1.35
C SER A 250 -3.32 16.97 -0.80
N GLN A 251 -4.64 17.16 -0.78
CA GLN A 251 -5.26 18.34 -0.17
C GLN A 251 -5.05 18.40 1.34
N ILE A 252 -5.24 17.27 2.04
CA ILE A 252 -5.04 17.21 3.50
C ILE A 252 -3.57 17.50 3.86
N GLU A 253 -2.63 16.98 3.09
CA GLU A 253 -1.19 17.18 3.31
C GLU A 253 -0.72 18.63 3.15
N GLN A 254 -1.53 19.50 2.52
CA GLN A 254 -1.25 20.94 2.42
C GLN A 254 -1.69 21.73 3.67
N TRP A 255 -2.45 21.12 4.58
CA TRP A 255 -2.96 21.80 5.77
C TRP A 255 -1.99 21.67 6.95
N ASP A 256 -1.84 22.75 7.72
CA ASP A 256 -1.25 22.66 9.05
C ASP A 256 -2.25 21.97 9.99
N LEU A 257 -2.03 20.69 10.29
CA LEU A 257 -2.88 19.91 11.19
C LEU A 257 -2.48 20.05 12.67
N GLN A 258 -1.33 20.67 12.97
CA GLN A 258 -0.95 20.99 14.35
C GLN A 258 -1.71 22.24 14.82
N ASN A 259 -1.91 23.21 13.91
CA ASN A 259 -2.70 24.42 14.14
C ASN A 259 -3.79 24.59 13.06
N PRO A 260 -4.86 23.75 13.08
CA PRO A 260 -5.81 23.67 11.99
C PRO A 260 -6.64 24.95 11.81
N ASN A 261 -6.56 25.53 10.60
CA ASN A 261 -7.35 26.69 10.22
C ASN A 261 -8.80 26.30 9.86
N PRO A 262 -9.84 26.89 10.48
CA PRO A 262 -11.25 26.61 10.16
C PRO A 262 -11.66 26.88 8.70
N LYS A 263 -10.86 27.67 7.97
CA LYS A 263 -11.10 27.97 6.55
C LYS A 263 -10.58 26.87 5.61
N ASN A 264 -9.70 25.99 6.10
CA ASN A 264 -9.17 24.88 5.31
C ASN A 264 -10.21 23.77 5.24
N LYS A 265 -10.98 23.77 4.15
CA LYS A 265 -12.04 22.79 3.88
C LYS A 265 -12.16 22.54 2.38
N ALA A 266 -12.60 21.35 2.02
CA ALA A 266 -12.80 20.94 0.64
C ALA A 266 -14.09 20.14 0.49
N VAL A 267 -14.83 20.39 -0.59
CA VAL A 267 -15.89 19.50 -1.06
C VAL A 267 -15.21 18.40 -1.88
N ILE A 268 -15.45 17.14 -1.53
CA ILE A 268 -14.67 16.01 -2.07
C ILE A 268 -15.49 15.01 -2.89
N ALA A 269 -16.81 14.97 -2.68
CA ALA A 269 -17.68 14.09 -3.42
C ALA A 269 -19.09 14.66 -3.52
N LYS A 270 -19.78 14.39 -4.63
CA LYS A 270 -21.21 14.60 -4.76
C LYS A 270 -21.98 13.50 -4.04
N VAL A 271 -23.23 13.81 -3.69
CA VAL A 271 -24.19 12.82 -3.22
C VAL A 271 -25.34 12.79 -4.20
N GLU A 272 -25.47 11.68 -4.93
CA GLU A 272 -26.39 11.56 -6.07
C GLU A 272 -26.96 10.14 -6.18
N GLY A 273 -27.90 9.96 -7.12
CA GLY A 273 -28.57 8.68 -7.35
C GLY A 273 -29.29 8.14 -6.12
N LYS A 274 -29.17 6.82 -5.89
CA LYS A 274 -29.85 6.10 -4.81
C LYS A 274 -29.47 6.63 -3.42
N GLU A 275 -28.24 7.10 -3.23
CA GLU A 275 -27.79 7.64 -1.96
C GLU A 275 -28.54 8.94 -1.62
N LEU A 276 -28.68 9.84 -2.60
CA LEU A 276 -29.44 11.07 -2.43
C LEU A 276 -30.93 10.78 -2.16
N GLU A 277 -31.51 9.83 -2.87
CA GLU A 277 -32.89 9.38 -2.64
C GLU A 277 -33.07 8.89 -1.21
N GLN A 278 -32.18 8.04 -0.71
CA GLN A 278 -32.20 7.55 0.66
C GLN A 278 -32.09 8.70 1.67
N LEU A 279 -31.10 9.57 1.52
CA LEU A 279 -30.87 10.68 2.45
C LEU A 279 -32.02 11.70 2.44
N SER A 280 -32.72 11.85 1.32
CA SER A 280 -33.90 12.72 1.21
C SER A 280 -35.10 12.23 2.02
N GLN A 281 -35.17 10.93 2.34
CA GLN A 281 -36.19 10.37 3.21
C GLN A 281 -35.84 10.56 4.69
N GLU A 282 -34.55 10.66 5.02
CA GLU A 282 -34.04 10.74 6.38
C GLU A 282 -33.84 12.18 6.88
N PHE A 283 -33.58 13.12 5.97
CA PHE A 283 -33.22 14.50 6.30
C PHE A 283 -34.08 15.53 5.56
N LYS A 284 -34.30 16.67 6.24
CA LYS A 284 -34.84 17.88 5.61
C LYS A 284 -33.68 18.76 5.12
N PHE A 285 -33.57 18.90 3.81
CA PHE A 285 -32.57 19.77 3.19
C PHE A 285 -33.05 21.22 3.10
N ASN A 286 -32.11 22.16 3.19
CA ASN A 286 -32.41 23.59 3.14
C ASN A 286 -32.05 24.18 1.77
N GLY A 287 -32.98 24.95 1.18
CA GLY A 287 -32.72 25.72 -0.04
C GLY A 287 -32.34 24.87 -1.26
N ASN A 288 -31.58 25.47 -2.19
CA ASN A 288 -31.19 24.86 -3.47
C ASN A 288 -29.74 24.34 -3.50
N TYR A 289 -29.12 24.10 -2.34
CA TYR A 289 -27.74 23.62 -2.27
C TYR A 289 -27.68 22.11 -2.58
N ALA A 290 -26.84 21.72 -3.55
CA ALA A 290 -26.59 20.31 -3.82
C ALA A 290 -25.91 19.64 -2.62
N LEU A 291 -26.43 18.46 -2.26
CA LEU A 291 -25.86 17.62 -1.22
C LEU A 291 -24.48 17.13 -1.66
N ALA A 292 -23.48 17.34 -0.81
CA ALA A 292 -22.10 16.96 -1.10
C ALA A 292 -21.35 16.62 0.19
N ARG A 293 -20.29 15.82 0.07
CA ARG A 293 -19.37 15.55 1.18
C ARG A 293 -18.31 16.64 1.29
N GLU A 294 -18.02 17.03 2.52
CA GLU A 294 -17.02 18.04 2.86
C GLU A 294 -16.06 17.47 3.92
N ILE A 295 -14.79 17.81 3.80
CA ILE A 295 -13.76 17.54 4.81
C ILE A 295 -13.06 18.85 5.18
N ASP A 296 -12.65 18.99 6.44
CA ASP A 296 -11.95 20.17 6.93
C ASP A 296 -10.79 19.81 7.86
N ALA A 297 -9.83 20.73 7.97
CA ALA A 297 -8.61 20.52 8.73
C ALA A 297 -8.86 20.28 10.22
N GLN A 298 -9.92 20.85 10.82
CA GLN A 298 -10.18 20.72 12.25
C GLN A 298 -10.63 19.29 12.60
N HIS A 299 -11.53 18.72 11.82
CA HIS A 299 -12.00 17.34 12.05
C HIS A 299 -10.95 16.30 11.65
N VAL A 300 -10.16 16.56 10.61
CA VAL A 300 -9.01 15.69 10.29
C VAL A 300 -7.98 15.68 11.41
N ALA A 301 -7.59 16.86 11.91
CA ALA A 301 -6.68 16.97 13.05
C ALA A 301 -7.27 16.29 14.30
N HIS A 302 -8.56 16.47 14.57
CA HIS A 302 -9.25 15.79 15.66
C HIS A 302 -9.14 14.27 15.55
N ALA A 303 -9.45 13.69 14.38
CA ALA A 303 -9.41 12.25 14.16
C ALA A 303 -7.98 11.69 14.36
N LEU A 304 -6.97 12.36 13.80
CA LEU A 304 -5.57 11.94 13.95
C LEU A 304 -5.11 12.05 15.40
N ASN A 305 -5.34 13.18 16.07
CA ASN A 305 -4.94 13.38 17.47
C ASN A 305 -5.54 12.35 18.42
N ARG A 306 -6.69 11.77 18.07
CA ARG A 306 -7.37 10.74 18.88
C ARG A 306 -6.97 9.31 18.53
N HIS A 307 -6.56 9.06 17.30
CA HIS A 307 -6.49 7.70 16.76
C HIS A 307 -5.21 7.38 15.96
N SER A 308 -4.24 8.29 15.85
CA SER A 308 -3.02 8.05 15.05
C SER A 308 -1.80 7.60 15.86
N ASP A 309 -1.80 7.72 17.20
CA ASP A 309 -0.65 7.37 18.03
C ASP A 309 -0.38 5.85 18.00
N PRO A 310 0.75 5.39 17.45
CA PRO A 310 1.04 3.97 17.33
C PRO A 310 1.16 3.27 18.68
N LYS A 311 1.75 3.91 19.68
CA LYS A 311 1.94 3.31 21.00
C LYS A 311 0.59 3.09 21.68
N ILE A 312 -0.29 4.09 21.64
CA ILE A 312 -1.61 4.00 22.25
C ILE A 312 -2.47 2.96 21.51
N GLU A 313 -2.59 3.04 20.20
CA GLU A 313 -3.49 2.16 19.46
C GLU A 313 -2.99 0.71 19.44
N MET A 314 -1.69 0.47 19.26
CA MET A 314 -1.15 -0.88 19.30
C MET A 314 -1.27 -1.51 20.68
N SER A 315 -1.17 -0.73 21.77
CA SER A 315 -1.43 -1.26 23.13
C SER A 315 -2.85 -1.78 23.31
N ARG A 316 -3.81 -1.30 22.51
CA ARG A 316 -5.20 -1.73 22.49
C ARG A 316 -5.50 -2.80 21.43
N ASN A 317 -4.46 -3.34 20.79
CA ASN A 317 -4.56 -4.20 19.61
C ASN A 317 -5.32 -3.55 18.45
N GLN A 318 -5.18 -2.23 18.31
CA GLN A 318 -5.80 -1.43 17.27
C GLN A 318 -4.80 -0.98 16.21
N ILE A 319 -5.37 -0.57 15.08
CA ILE A 319 -4.61 -0.08 13.95
C ILE A 319 -4.60 1.45 14.00
N PRO A 320 -3.43 2.11 14.06
CA PRO A 320 -3.35 3.57 14.08
C PRO A 320 -3.90 4.20 12.80
N LEU A 321 -4.71 5.24 12.93
CA LEU A 321 -5.30 6.03 11.85
C LEU A 321 -4.23 6.89 11.16
N THR A 322 -4.29 6.93 9.84
CA THR A 322 -3.39 7.73 8.99
C THR A 322 -4.20 8.64 8.07
N ILE A 323 -3.54 9.66 7.48
CA ILE A 323 -4.14 10.49 6.43
C ILE A 323 -4.55 9.63 5.23
N GLN A 324 -3.78 8.58 4.91
CA GLN A 324 -4.14 7.62 3.87
C GLN A 324 -5.49 6.98 4.17
N ASP A 325 -5.75 6.52 5.39
CA ASP A 325 -7.05 5.93 5.74
C ASP A 325 -8.19 6.95 5.56
N ILE A 326 -8.00 8.18 6.06
CA ILE A 326 -9.01 9.25 5.95
C ILE A 326 -9.31 9.56 4.49
N SER A 327 -8.30 9.62 3.61
CA SER A 327 -8.52 9.92 2.18
C SER A 327 -9.44 8.92 1.46
N HIS A 328 -9.62 7.74 2.03
CA HIS A 328 -10.48 6.67 1.51
C HIS A 328 -11.88 6.66 2.13
N TYR A 329 -12.19 7.53 3.10
CA TYR A 329 -13.44 7.48 3.83
C TYR A 329 -14.72 7.56 2.95
N PRO A 330 -14.77 8.30 1.82
CA PRO A 330 -15.99 8.36 1.00
C PRO A 330 -16.40 6.98 0.48
N ASN A 331 -15.42 6.14 0.16
CA ASN A 331 -15.65 4.77 -0.29
C ASN A 331 -16.18 3.89 0.86
N ILE A 332 -15.76 4.14 2.11
CA ILE A 332 -16.32 3.47 3.30
C ILE A 332 -17.78 3.87 3.49
N ALA A 333 -18.09 5.16 3.39
CA ALA A 333 -19.46 5.65 3.55
C ALA A 333 -20.41 5.07 2.50
N LYS A 334 -19.97 5.00 1.23
CA LYS A 334 -20.75 4.44 0.10
C LYS A 334 -20.95 2.93 0.17
N SER A 335 -20.08 2.19 0.87
CA SER A 335 -20.09 0.71 0.89
C SER A 335 -20.26 0.12 2.29
N ALA A 336 -20.70 0.92 3.27
CA ALA A 336 -20.80 0.52 4.67
C ALA A 336 -21.69 -0.72 4.87
N ASP A 337 -21.30 -1.60 5.79
CA ASP A 337 -22.09 -2.78 6.15
C ASP A 337 -23.19 -2.43 7.16
N VAL A 338 -22.91 -1.46 8.04
CA VAL A 338 -23.86 -0.92 9.01
C VAL A 338 -23.88 0.60 8.90
N ARG A 339 -25.08 1.17 8.87
CA ARG A 339 -25.30 2.61 8.88
C ARG A 339 -26.26 2.98 10.01
N GLU A 340 -25.85 3.91 10.85
CA GLU A 340 -26.62 4.37 12.00
C GLU A 340 -26.86 5.88 11.88
N VAL A 341 -28.12 6.30 11.93
CA VAL A 341 -28.51 7.71 11.84
C VAL A 341 -29.04 8.17 13.20
N GLN A 342 -28.51 9.28 13.71
CA GLN A 342 -28.95 9.89 14.96
C GLN A 342 -29.00 11.42 14.83
N GLY A 343 -30.20 11.97 14.75
CA GLY A 343 -30.40 13.40 14.52
C GLY A 343 -29.83 13.80 13.17
N LYS A 344 -28.79 14.65 13.15
CA LYS A 344 -28.05 15.06 11.93
C LYS A 344 -26.78 14.25 11.68
N LYS A 345 -26.42 13.32 12.57
CA LYS A 345 -25.20 12.52 12.49
C LYS A 345 -25.47 11.20 11.80
N ILE A 346 -24.51 10.75 11.01
CA ILE A 346 -24.51 9.44 10.37
C ILE A 346 -23.21 8.74 10.75
N LYS A 347 -23.30 7.51 11.25
CA LYS A 347 -22.15 6.63 11.45
C LYS A 347 -22.18 5.52 10.42
N TYR A 348 -21.10 5.39 9.67
CA TYR A 348 -20.88 4.31 8.73
C TYR A 348 -19.87 3.34 9.34
N LYS A 349 -20.20 2.05 9.37
CA LYS A 349 -19.31 1.02 9.86
C LYS A 349 -19.08 -0.01 8.76
N LYS A 350 -17.82 -0.33 8.52
CA LYS A 350 -17.39 -1.33 7.52
C LYS A 350 -16.53 -2.40 8.18
N GLN A 351 -16.91 -3.66 8.05
CA GLN A 351 -16.11 -4.81 8.45
C GLN A 351 -15.01 -5.05 7.42
N ILE A 352 -13.78 -5.18 7.92
CA ILE A 352 -12.59 -5.47 7.11
C ILE A 352 -11.69 -6.44 7.91
N ASN A 353 -11.64 -7.71 7.50
CA ASN A 353 -10.72 -8.75 7.99
C ASN A 353 -10.44 -8.72 9.51
N GLY A 354 -11.47 -9.03 10.31
CA GLY A 354 -11.35 -9.11 11.78
C GLY A 354 -11.22 -7.76 12.49
N HIS A 355 -11.33 -6.65 11.76
CA HIS A 355 -11.46 -5.29 12.26
C HIS A 355 -12.68 -4.62 11.63
N TYR A 356 -13.07 -3.49 12.15
CA TYR A 356 -14.03 -2.62 11.52
C TYR A 356 -13.57 -1.17 11.57
N VAL A 357 -13.97 -0.42 10.56
CA VAL A 357 -13.72 1.01 10.45
C VAL A 357 -15.02 1.73 10.72
N VAL A 358 -14.97 2.81 11.50
CA VAL A 358 -16.10 3.69 11.73
C VAL A 358 -15.76 5.06 11.18
N VAL A 359 -16.69 5.64 10.42
CA VAL A 359 -16.65 7.01 9.93
C VAL A 359 -17.89 7.72 10.43
N GLU A 360 -17.72 8.90 11.01
CA GLU A 360 -18.83 9.77 11.38
C GLU A 360 -18.91 10.98 10.47
N GLU A 361 -20.10 11.25 9.93
CA GLU A 361 -20.45 12.46 9.21
C GLU A 361 -21.56 13.22 9.94
N VAL A 362 -21.66 14.53 9.72
CA VAL A 362 -22.77 15.36 10.19
C VAL A 362 -23.34 16.20 9.05
N LEU A 363 -24.67 16.21 8.91
CA LEU A 363 -25.37 17.08 7.97
C LEU A 363 -25.37 18.53 8.48
N THR A 364 -24.78 19.43 7.69
CA THR A 364 -24.71 20.86 7.97
C THR A 364 -25.93 21.61 7.45
N ALA A 365 -26.09 22.87 7.85
CA ALA A 365 -27.18 23.73 7.37
C ALA A 365 -27.11 24.05 5.87
N GLN A 366 -25.92 23.93 5.25
CA GLN A 366 -25.66 24.17 3.83
C GLN A 366 -25.69 22.87 2.99
N ASN A 367 -26.40 21.85 3.46
CA ASN A 367 -26.50 20.52 2.84
C ASN A 367 -25.12 19.92 2.53
N LYS A 368 -24.21 19.94 3.51
CA LYS A 368 -22.94 19.19 3.43
C LYS A 368 -22.95 18.04 4.42
N LEU A 369 -22.57 16.84 3.98
CA LEU A 369 -22.18 15.76 4.86
C LEU A 369 -20.72 15.99 5.22
N ARG A 370 -20.49 16.60 6.39
CA ARG A 370 -19.14 16.97 6.85
C ARG A 370 -18.53 15.82 7.62
N PHE A 371 -17.31 15.43 7.28
CA PHE A 371 -16.49 14.50 8.04
C PHE A 371 -16.27 15.00 9.47
N VAL A 372 -16.49 14.14 10.48
CA VAL A 372 -16.33 14.49 11.89
C VAL A 372 -15.14 13.75 12.52
N THR A 373 -15.10 12.44 12.35
CA THR A 373 -14.02 11.59 12.85
C THR A 373 -14.02 10.25 12.14
N MET A 374 -12.93 9.52 12.30
CA MET A 374 -12.75 8.15 11.82
C MET A 374 -11.89 7.39 12.82
N TRP A 375 -12.20 6.13 13.06
CA TRP A 375 -11.33 5.25 13.84
C TRP A 375 -11.46 3.80 13.40
N LYS A 376 -10.48 3.00 13.82
CA LYS A 376 -10.38 1.58 13.51
C LYS A 376 -10.49 0.80 14.81
N SER A 377 -11.21 -0.30 14.78
CA SER A 377 -11.35 -1.17 15.95
C SER A 377 -11.26 -2.65 15.56
N ARG A 378 -10.58 -3.45 16.37
CA ARG A 378 -10.49 -4.90 16.24
C ARG A 378 -11.78 -5.54 16.70
N GLY A 379 -12.20 -6.55 15.95
CA GLY A 379 -13.39 -7.33 16.21
C GLY A 379 -14.31 -7.42 15.00
N LYS A 380 -15.43 -8.11 15.23
CA LYS A 380 -16.53 -8.18 14.26
C LYS A 380 -17.59 -7.15 14.63
N LEU A 381 -18.13 -6.46 13.62
CA LEU A 381 -19.37 -5.72 13.73
C LEU A 381 -20.44 -6.72 14.17
N ARG A 382 -21.02 -6.44 15.34
CA ARG A 382 -22.27 -7.09 15.72
C ARG A 382 -23.37 -6.36 14.96
N PRO A 383 -24.21 -7.05 14.18
CA PRO A 383 -25.48 -6.48 13.73
C PRO A 383 -26.18 -5.96 14.99
N SER A 384 -26.66 -4.73 14.96
CA SER A 384 -27.19 -4.03 16.14
C SER A 384 -28.09 -4.93 16.97
N GLU A 385 -27.58 -5.44 18.09
CA GLU A 385 -28.42 -5.75 19.23
C GLU A 385 -28.90 -4.38 19.70
N ARG A 386 -30.20 -4.10 19.55
CA ARG A 386 -30.79 -2.93 20.18
C ARG A 386 -30.42 -3.01 21.66
N LEU A 387 -29.51 -2.13 22.10
CA LEU A 387 -29.30 -1.94 23.53
C LEU A 387 -30.61 -1.40 24.11
N PRO A 388 -31.02 -1.88 25.30
CA PRO A 388 -32.36 -1.76 25.86
C PRO A 388 -32.86 -0.33 26.03
#